data_AF-A0A9P9FWJ7-F1
#
_entry.id   AF-A0A9P9FWJ7-F1
#
_cell.length_a   1.000
_cell.length_b   1.000
_cell.length_c   1.000
_cell.angle_alpha   90.00
_cell.angle_beta   90.00
_cell.angle_gamma   90.00
#
_symmetry.space_group_name_H-M   'P 1'
#
loop_
_entity.id
_entity.type
_entity.pdbx_description
1 polymer ?
#
loop_
_entity_poly.entity_id
_entity_poly.type
_entity_poly.pdbx_seq_one_letter_code
_entity_poly.pdbx_strand_id
1 'polypeptide(L)'
;MVATKFLIMAMAAVVTATPVASAPKAVSTAWSPLSIEDKIDWDGVDKKAFKDPANWNNTASAGTSPKSADSMTILAGPCEQGTCPDYNAAFDLVYTFTAVPVPPSNPGDPPLTIFSSNSDIRVNDCNNCQRTKVGSSLGGTVAGGCLDFTSCGRPQTICVDPGKSRAHRIWKDKNVKTCYNMKVEYLGSCGFVKSRIVLHPTGTTACNW
;
A
#
# COMPACT_ATOMS: atom_id res chain seq x y z
N MET A 1 -41.35 -53.05 -48.61
CA MET A 1 -39.99 -52.60 -48.24
C MET A 1 -39.92 -51.11 -48.48
N VAL A 2 -39.91 -50.29 -47.43
CA VAL A 2 -39.74 -48.83 -47.52
C VAL A 2 -38.57 -48.48 -46.62
N ALA A 3 -37.47 -48.02 -47.22
CA ALA A 3 -36.24 -47.67 -46.53
C ALA A 3 -36.32 -46.21 -46.06
N THR A 4 -36.47 -46.01 -44.75
CA THR A 4 -36.45 -44.68 -44.15
C THR A 4 -34.99 -44.31 -43.84
N LYS A 5 -34.43 -43.41 -44.64
CA LYS A 5 -33.13 -42.77 -44.40
C LYS A 5 -33.23 -41.84 -43.18
N PHE A 6 -32.53 -42.17 -42.10
CA PHE A 6 -32.28 -41.23 -41.01
C PHE A 6 -31.07 -40.37 -41.36
N LEU A 7 -31.30 -39.07 -41.61
CA LEU A 7 -30.26 -38.05 -41.66
C LEU A 7 -29.90 -37.65 -40.22
N ILE A 8 -28.67 -37.91 -39.80
CA ILE A 8 -28.10 -37.37 -38.56
C ILE A 8 -27.57 -35.96 -38.88
N MET A 9 -28.27 -34.93 -38.43
CA MET A 9 -27.73 -33.56 -38.41
C MET A 9 -26.73 -33.44 -37.27
N ALA A 10 -25.44 -33.36 -37.60
CA ALA A 10 -24.41 -32.93 -36.65
C ALA A 10 -24.53 -31.41 -36.44
N MET A 11 -25.00 -30.99 -35.27
CA MET A 11 -24.92 -29.59 -34.85
C MET A 11 -23.48 -29.31 -34.38
N ALA A 12 -22.67 -28.73 -35.26
CA ALA A 12 -21.42 -28.10 -34.85
C ALA A 12 -21.76 -26.79 -34.12
N ALA A 13 -21.81 -26.85 -32.78
CA ALA A 13 -21.84 -25.66 -31.96
C ALA A 13 -20.45 -25.00 -32.03
N VAL A 14 -20.31 -23.99 -32.89
CA VAL A 14 -19.16 -23.09 -32.87
C VAL A 14 -19.28 -22.27 -31.59
N VAL A 15 -18.62 -22.73 -30.53
CA VAL A 15 -18.39 -21.92 -29.33
C VAL A 15 -17.40 -20.84 -29.72
N THR A 16 -17.90 -19.70 -30.19
CA THR A 16 -17.11 -18.48 -30.25
C THR A 16 -16.75 -18.12 -28.82
N ALA A 17 -15.50 -18.40 -28.44
CA ALA A 17 -14.95 -17.91 -27.19
C ALA A 17 -15.07 -16.38 -27.21
N THR A 18 -16.00 -15.86 -26.41
CA THR A 18 -16.07 -14.43 -26.15
C THR A 18 -14.71 -14.03 -25.57
N PRO A 19 -14.04 -13.00 -26.11
CA PRO A 19 -12.82 -12.51 -25.49
C PRO A 19 -13.16 -12.19 -24.03
N VAL A 20 -12.42 -12.81 -23.10
CA VAL A 20 -12.50 -12.53 -21.67
C VAL A 20 -12.45 -11.01 -21.56
N ALA A 21 -13.56 -10.41 -21.11
CA ALA A 21 -13.63 -8.98 -20.90
C ALA A 21 -12.42 -8.60 -20.06
N SER A 22 -11.46 -7.88 -20.66
CA SER A 22 -10.30 -7.37 -19.97
C SER A 22 -10.82 -6.69 -18.71
N ALA A 23 -10.34 -7.15 -17.54
CA ALA A 23 -10.74 -6.60 -16.26
C ALA A 23 -10.70 -5.06 -16.37
N PRO A 24 -11.76 -4.36 -15.94
CA PRO A 24 -11.78 -2.92 -16.06
C PRO A 24 -10.51 -2.39 -15.43
N LYS A 25 -9.71 -1.64 -16.22
CA LYS A 25 -8.61 -0.84 -15.67
C LYS A 25 -9.19 -0.14 -14.45
N ALA A 26 -8.53 -0.25 -13.30
CA ALA A 26 -8.94 0.47 -12.11
C ALA A 26 -9.17 1.92 -12.54
N VAL A 27 -10.45 2.33 -12.58
CA VAL A 27 -10.83 3.71 -12.83
C VAL A 27 -10.04 4.47 -11.78
N SER A 28 -9.25 5.46 -12.19
CA SER A 28 -8.41 6.22 -11.28
C SER A 28 -9.31 6.77 -10.17
N THR A 29 -9.37 6.07 -9.05
CA THR A 29 -10.02 6.58 -7.87
C THR A 29 -9.23 7.82 -7.52
N ALA A 30 -9.88 8.99 -7.56
CA ALA A 30 -9.24 10.23 -7.17
C ALA A 30 -8.68 10.05 -5.75
N TRP A 31 -7.37 9.83 -5.66
CA TRP A 31 -6.67 9.57 -4.41
C TRP A 31 -6.71 10.84 -3.58
N SER A 32 -7.28 10.75 -2.38
CA SER A 32 -7.28 11.87 -1.45
C SER A 32 -6.18 11.62 -0.43
N PRO A 33 -5.14 12.46 -0.34
CA PRO A 33 -4.15 12.32 0.72
C PRO A 33 -4.81 12.64 2.07
N LEU A 34 -4.36 11.98 3.14
CA LEU A 34 -4.79 12.29 4.52
C LEU A 34 -3.89 13.42 5.06
N SER A 35 -4.47 14.51 5.55
CA SER A 35 -3.69 15.57 6.22
C SER A 35 -3.29 15.15 7.63
N ILE A 36 -2.04 15.45 8.00
CA ILE A 36 -1.38 15.01 9.23
C ILE A 36 -0.42 16.07 9.81
N GLU A 37 -0.48 17.32 9.35
CA GLU A 37 0.45 18.37 9.80
C GLU A 37 0.52 18.50 11.34
N ASP A 38 -0.63 18.35 12.01
CA ASP A 38 -0.78 18.39 13.47
C ASP A 38 -0.32 17.11 14.18
N LYS A 39 0.01 16.06 13.42
CA LYS A 39 0.49 14.76 13.92
C LYS A 39 1.98 14.55 13.66
N ILE A 40 2.65 15.55 13.10
CA ILE A 40 4.10 15.56 12.93
C ILE A 40 4.73 16.18 14.17
N ASP A 41 5.68 15.45 14.74
CA ASP A 41 6.60 15.97 15.72
C ASP A 41 7.62 16.88 15.03
N TRP A 42 7.43 18.18 15.20
CA TRP A 42 8.31 19.20 14.64
C TRP A 42 9.48 19.55 15.57
N ASP A 43 9.60 18.90 16.73
CA ASP A 43 10.71 19.18 17.64
C ASP A 43 12.05 18.81 17.02
N GLY A 44 13.01 19.73 17.16
CA GLY A 44 14.33 19.66 16.54
C GLY A 44 14.34 19.70 15.01
N VAL A 45 13.22 19.95 14.34
CA VAL A 45 13.17 20.06 12.87
C VAL A 45 13.50 21.48 12.40
N ASP A 46 14.57 21.61 11.61
CA ASP A 46 14.85 22.86 10.90
C ASP A 46 13.83 23.07 9.77
N LYS A 47 12.89 24.00 10.00
CA LYS A 47 11.84 24.36 9.04
C LYS A 47 12.38 25.05 7.79
N LYS A 48 13.55 25.69 7.84
CA LYS A 48 14.19 26.28 6.67
C LYS A 48 14.81 25.18 5.81
N ALA A 49 15.52 24.24 6.42
CA ALA A 49 16.03 23.06 5.73
C ALA A 49 14.89 22.23 5.12
N PHE A 50 13.77 22.08 5.84
CA PHE A 50 12.58 21.38 5.34
C PHE A 50 11.96 22.03 4.10
N LYS A 51 12.05 23.36 3.96
CA LYS A 51 11.55 24.08 2.79
C LYS A 51 12.48 23.97 1.57
N ASP A 52 13.67 23.44 1.74
CA ASP A 52 14.64 23.25 0.67
C ASP A 52 14.52 21.84 0.06
N PRO A 53 14.07 21.70 -1.20
CA PRO A 53 13.96 20.40 -1.87
C PRO A 53 15.29 19.65 -2.00
N ALA A 54 16.45 20.32 -1.88
CA ALA A 54 17.75 19.65 -1.88
C ALA A 54 17.92 18.70 -0.68
N ASN A 55 17.15 18.92 0.39
CA ASN A 55 17.16 18.11 1.59
C ASN A 55 16.16 16.95 1.54
N TRP A 56 15.51 16.71 0.41
CA TRP A 56 14.40 15.76 0.30
C TRP A 56 14.85 14.44 -0.32
N ASN A 57 14.67 13.34 0.41
CA ASN A 57 14.92 12.00 -0.08
C ASN A 57 13.60 11.24 -0.31
N ASN A 58 13.33 10.94 -1.58
CA ASN A 58 12.16 10.17 -2.01
C ASN A 58 12.43 8.70 -2.32
N THR A 59 13.65 8.20 -2.11
CA THR A 59 13.96 6.78 -2.27
C THR A 59 13.42 5.97 -1.09
N ALA A 60 12.92 4.77 -1.37
CA ALA A 60 12.57 3.79 -0.34
C ALA A 60 13.21 2.45 -0.66
N SER A 61 13.47 1.67 0.39
CA SER A 61 13.89 0.28 0.27
C SER A 61 12.66 -0.63 0.34
N ALA A 62 12.40 -1.37 -0.73
CA ALA A 62 11.43 -2.47 -0.68
C ALA A 62 11.97 -3.64 0.16
N GLY A 63 11.09 -4.48 0.70
CA GLY A 63 11.49 -5.60 1.54
C GLY A 63 10.55 -6.79 1.46
N THR A 64 11.09 -7.98 1.69
CA THR A 64 10.35 -9.24 1.84
C THR A 64 10.89 -9.98 3.06
N SER A 65 10.01 -10.58 3.86
CA SER A 65 10.41 -11.42 4.98
C SER A 65 9.37 -12.51 5.27
N PRO A 66 9.79 -13.74 5.61
CA PRO A 66 8.85 -14.75 6.10
C PRO A 66 8.20 -14.27 7.40
N LYS A 67 6.91 -14.57 7.59
CA LYS A 67 6.22 -14.34 8.86
C LYS A 67 6.64 -15.43 9.84
N SER A 68 7.21 -15.05 11.00
CA SER A 68 7.49 -16.01 12.07
C SER A 68 6.19 -16.57 12.65
N ALA A 69 6.11 -17.89 12.85
CA ALA A 69 4.94 -18.55 13.45
C ALA A 69 4.67 -18.08 14.90
N ASP A 70 5.71 -17.59 15.59
CA ASP A 70 5.67 -17.06 16.96
C ASP A 70 5.64 -15.54 17.03
N SER A 71 5.49 -14.83 15.89
CA SER A 71 5.31 -13.38 15.97
C SER A 71 3.93 -13.10 16.56
N MET A 72 3.86 -12.85 17.87
CA MET A 72 2.82 -12.00 18.43
C MET A 72 2.61 -10.83 17.47
N THR A 73 1.35 -10.43 17.28
CA THR A 73 0.99 -9.19 16.58
C THR A 73 1.53 -8.03 17.41
N ILE A 74 2.85 -7.83 17.40
CA ILE A 74 3.51 -6.72 18.06
C ILE A 74 2.98 -5.52 17.31
N LEU A 75 2.11 -4.76 17.96
CA LEU A 75 1.78 -3.41 17.55
C LEU A 75 3.10 -2.64 17.60
N ALA A 76 3.78 -2.63 16.47
CA ALA A 76 5.07 -1.98 16.35
C ALA A 76 4.86 -0.51 16.72
N GLY A 77 5.66 0.01 17.65
CA GLY A 77 5.62 1.42 18.00
C GLY A 77 6.05 2.32 16.83
N PRO A 78 6.26 3.63 17.07
CA PRO A 78 6.67 4.56 16.03
C PRO A 78 8.01 4.20 15.35
N CYS A 79 8.92 3.51 16.06
CA CYS A 79 10.28 3.19 15.56
C CYS A 79 10.37 1.84 14.83
N GLU A 80 9.85 0.78 15.44
CA GLU A 80 10.15 -0.60 15.07
C GLU A 80 9.11 -1.20 14.13
N GLN A 81 8.89 -0.57 12.98
CA GLN A 81 7.92 -1.04 11.99
C GLN A 81 8.51 -2.11 11.07
N GLY A 82 8.01 -3.34 11.22
CA GLY A 82 8.40 -4.48 10.41
C GLY A 82 7.77 -4.49 9.01
N THR A 83 8.09 -5.55 8.25
CA THR A 83 7.59 -5.80 6.88
C THR A 83 6.15 -6.31 6.86
N CYS A 84 5.68 -6.96 7.94
CA CYS A 84 4.34 -7.52 8.03
C CYS A 84 3.30 -6.45 8.40
N PRO A 85 2.04 -6.59 7.95
CA PRO A 85 0.94 -5.77 8.43
C PRO A 85 0.71 -5.93 9.94
N ASP A 86 0.29 -4.84 10.59
CA ASP A 86 -0.15 -4.83 11.97
C ASP A 86 -1.62 -5.30 12.09
N TYR A 87 -2.15 -5.35 13.33
CA TYR A 87 -3.58 -5.56 13.61
C TYR A 87 -4.20 -6.86 13.06
N ASN A 88 -3.39 -7.89 12.82
CA ASN A 88 -3.83 -9.15 12.20
C ASN A 88 -4.55 -8.93 10.86
N ALA A 89 -4.18 -7.88 10.13
CA ALA A 89 -4.72 -7.58 8.81
C ALA A 89 -3.98 -8.37 7.71
N ALA A 90 -4.69 -8.64 6.60
CA ALA A 90 -4.07 -9.23 5.40
C ALA A 90 -3.15 -8.24 4.68
N PHE A 91 -3.43 -6.95 4.82
CA PHE A 91 -2.61 -5.86 4.31
C PHE A 91 -2.86 -4.60 5.15
N ASP A 92 -1.94 -3.64 5.08
CA ASP A 92 -2.13 -2.29 5.58
C ASP A 92 -1.30 -1.29 4.75
N LEU A 93 -1.47 0.00 5.05
CA LEU A 93 -0.58 1.06 4.59
C LEU A 93 0.15 1.63 5.80
N VAL A 94 1.47 1.57 5.80
CA VAL A 94 2.30 2.26 6.80
C VAL A 94 2.88 3.53 6.19
N TYR A 95 2.61 4.66 6.82
CA TYR A 95 3.24 5.93 6.53
C TYR A 95 4.34 6.21 7.53
N THR A 96 5.46 6.72 7.04
CA THR A 96 6.50 7.27 7.89
C THR A 96 7.08 8.55 7.32
N PHE A 97 7.24 9.53 8.19
CA PHE A 97 7.99 10.75 7.95
C PHE A 97 9.22 10.77 8.86
N THR A 98 10.37 11.10 8.29
CA THR A 98 11.67 11.15 8.99
C THR A 98 12.38 12.46 8.71
N ALA A 99 13.15 12.92 9.71
CA ALA A 99 14.11 14.02 9.60
C ALA A 99 15.42 13.52 10.21
N VAL A 100 16.37 13.15 9.35
CA VAL A 100 17.64 12.53 9.74
C VAL A 100 18.74 13.58 9.65
N PRO A 101 19.35 13.98 10.78
CA PRO A 101 20.54 14.83 10.75
C PRO A 101 21.69 14.09 10.07
N VAL A 102 22.37 14.76 9.14
CA VAL A 102 23.58 14.28 8.51
C VAL A 102 24.75 15.00 9.18
N PRO A 103 25.70 14.27 9.80
CA PRO A 103 26.90 14.89 10.34
C PRO A 103 27.62 15.66 9.23
N PRO A 104 28.13 16.87 9.52
CA PRO A 104 28.88 17.62 8.54
C PRO A 104 30.12 16.84 8.11
N SER A 105 30.37 16.76 6.80
CA SER A 105 31.54 16.08 6.25
C SER A 105 32.82 16.89 6.51
N ASN A 106 32.71 18.22 6.61
CA ASN A 106 33.80 19.14 6.96
C ASN A 106 33.36 20.16 8.04
N PRO A 107 34.31 20.72 8.83
CA PRO A 107 34.02 21.66 9.93
C PRO A 107 33.34 22.99 9.56
N GLY A 108 33.10 23.25 8.28
CA GLY A 108 32.41 24.46 7.78
C GLY A 108 31.14 24.15 6.98
N ASP A 109 30.78 22.88 6.81
CA ASP A 109 29.56 22.51 6.10
C ASP A 109 28.35 22.87 6.97
N PRO A 110 27.30 23.49 6.40
CA PRO A 110 26.08 23.74 7.15
C PRO A 110 25.46 22.39 7.60
N PRO A 111 24.82 22.32 8.77
CA PRO A 111 24.14 21.11 9.20
C PRO A 111 23.05 20.75 8.17
N LEU A 112 23.14 19.56 7.61
CA LEU A 112 22.17 19.02 6.66
C LEU A 112 21.19 18.12 7.41
N THR A 113 19.91 18.24 7.10
CA THR A 113 18.87 17.31 7.57
C THR A 113 18.19 16.73 6.35
N ILE A 114 18.19 15.41 6.23
CA ILE A 114 17.49 14.72 5.14
C ILE A 114 16.08 14.38 5.59
N PHE A 115 15.10 14.86 4.84
CA PHE A 115 13.69 14.60 5.05
C PHE A 115 13.22 13.50 4.11
N SER A 116 12.53 12.50 4.65
CA SER A 116 11.94 11.44 3.83
C SER A 116 10.54 11.09 4.29
N SER A 117 9.65 10.82 3.33
CA SER A 117 8.35 10.24 3.61
C SER A 117 8.07 9.02 2.73
N ASN A 118 7.52 7.98 3.32
CA ASN A 118 7.19 6.73 2.64
C ASN A 118 5.80 6.28 3.05
N SER A 119 4.93 6.05 2.07
CA SER A 119 3.68 5.31 2.22
C SER A 119 3.89 3.95 1.59
N ASP A 120 3.96 2.91 2.42
CA ASP A 120 4.25 1.55 1.98
C ASP A 120 3.02 0.67 2.20
N ILE A 121 2.59 -0.06 1.18
CA ILE A 121 1.62 -1.14 1.37
C ILE A 121 2.38 -2.36 1.87
N ARG A 122 1.95 -2.88 3.03
CA ARG A 122 2.41 -4.18 3.52
C ARG A 122 1.35 -5.22 3.26
N VAL A 123 1.77 -6.42 2.90
CA VAL A 123 0.87 -7.54 2.60
C VAL A 123 1.40 -8.78 3.28
N ASN A 124 0.52 -9.57 3.87
CA ASN A 124 0.83 -10.89 4.38
C ASN A 124 -0.07 -11.92 3.69
N ASP A 125 0.45 -12.51 2.62
CA ASP A 125 -0.19 -13.61 1.92
C ASP A 125 0.73 -14.84 1.98
N CYS A 126 0.16 -16.03 2.17
CA CYS A 126 0.92 -17.28 2.31
C CYS A 126 2.05 -17.22 3.36
N ASN A 127 1.84 -16.48 4.45
CA ASN A 127 2.84 -16.27 5.50
C ASN A 127 4.15 -15.63 4.99
N ASN A 128 4.08 -14.93 3.85
CA ASN A 128 5.19 -14.15 3.32
C ASN A 128 4.82 -12.67 3.33
N CYS A 129 5.54 -11.91 4.14
CA CYS A 129 5.31 -10.49 4.28
C CYS A 129 6.08 -9.73 3.21
N GLN A 130 5.39 -8.82 2.53
CA GLN A 130 5.94 -7.95 1.51
C GLN A 130 5.67 -6.51 1.89
N ARG A 131 6.65 -5.62 1.67
CA ARG A 131 6.52 -4.18 1.86
C ARG A 131 6.97 -3.47 0.60
N THR A 132 6.06 -2.68 0.04
CA THR A 132 6.31 -1.95 -1.20
C THR A 132 5.84 -0.52 -1.10
N LYS A 133 6.72 0.43 -1.44
CA LYS A 133 6.38 1.85 -1.51
C LYS A 133 5.34 2.10 -2.59
N VAL A 134 4.28 2.82 -2.26
CA VAL A 134 3.23 3.26 -3.20
C VAL A 134 3.07 4.77 -3.27
N GLY A 135 3.63 5.52 -2.32
CA GLY A 135 3.49 6.96 -2.29
C GLY A 135 4.55 7.67 -1.43
N SER A 136 4.72 8.96 -1.70
CA SER A 136 5.48 9.93 -0.88
C SER A 136 4.80 11.28 -1.04
N SER A 137 4.69 12.03 0.04
CA SER A 137 4.04 13.34 0.03
C SER A 137 4.65 14.22 1.12
N LEU A 138 5.99 14.32 1.09
CA LEU A 138 6.80 15.19 1.95
C LEU A 138 6.05 16.47 2.28
N GLY A 139 5.77 16.71 3.56
CA GLY A 139 5.00 17.88 3.99
C GLY A 139 3.53 17.62 4.30
N GLY A 140 3.30 16.93 5.42
CA GLY A 140 2.03 17.07 6.13
C GLY A 140 0.89 16.20 5.61
N THR A 141 1.12 15.32 4.64
CA THR A 141 0.09 14.38 4.21
C THR A 141 0.58 12.95 4.07
N VAL A 142 -0.34 11.99 4.17
CA VAL A 142 -0.14 10.58 3.83
C VAL A 142 -0.67 10.31 2.43
N ALA A 143 0.23 9.96 1.51
CA ALA A 143 -0.13 9.59 0.16
C ALA A 143 -0.75 8.18 0.12
N GLY A 144 -1.85 8.05 -0.61
CA GLY A 144 -2.36 6.74 -1.02
C GLY A 144 -1.64 6.21 -2.25
N GLY A 145 -2.05 5.03 -2.71
CA GLY A 145 -1.54 4.47 -3.95
C GLY A 145 -2.07 3.08 -4.23
N CYS A 146 -1.76 2.59 -5.43
CA CYS A 146 -2.05 1.24 -5.88
C CYS A 146 -0.76 0.44 -6.03
N LEU A 147 -0.86 -0.84 -5.70
CA LEU A 147 0.17 -1.84 -5.92
C LEU A 147 -0.40 -2.96 -6.77
N ASP A 148 0.15 -3.14 -7.97
CA ASP A 148 -0.03 -4.32 -8.80
C ASP A 148 1.11 -5.30 -8.53
N PHE A 149 0.78 -6.52 -8.13
CA PHE A 149 1.80 -7.51 -7.75
C PHE A 149 1.23 -8.94 -7.83
N THR A 150 2.10 -9.92 -7.65
CA THR A 150 1.73 -11.33 -7.53
C THR A 150 2.15 -11.83 -6.16
N SER A 151 1.25 -12.48 -5.44
CA SER A 151 1.56 -13.22 -4.22
C SER A 151 0.84 -14.57 -4.28
N CYS A 152 1.41 -15.60 -3.65
CA CYS A 152 0.84 -16.96 -3.69
C CYS A 152 0.57 -17.47 -5.13
N GLY A 153 1.34 -17.01 -6.13
CA GLY A 153 1.10 -17.33 -7.55
C GLY A 153 -0.14 -16.68 -8.16
N ARG A 154 -0.80 -15.76 -7.46
CA ARG A 154 -2.04 -15.11 -7.89
C ARG A 154 -1.82 -13.62 -8.14
N PRO A 155 -2.08 -13.12 -9.36
CA PRO A 155 -1.97 -11.70 -9.66
C PRO A 155 -3.08 -10.92 -8.97
N GLN A 156 -2.75 -9.75 -8.44
CA GLN A 156 -3.68 -8.90 -7.72
C GLN A 156 -3.30 -7.42 -7.74
N THR A 157 -4.28 -6.59 -7.38
CA THR A 157 -4.11 -5.17 -7.09
C THR A 157 -4.58 -4.88 -5.68
N ILE A 158 -3.82 -4.11 -4.90
CA ILE A 158 -4.31 -3.46 -3.69
C ILE A 158 -4.19 -1.96 -3.88
N CYS A 159 -5.23 -1.21 -3.56
CA CYS A 159 -5.14 0.23 -3.52
C CYS A 159 -5.74 0.81 -2.23
N VAL A 160 -5.07 1.81 -1.66
CA VAL A 160 -5.44 2.45 -0.39
C VAL A 160 -5.59 3.95 -0.58
N ASP A 161 -6.74 4.50 -0.13
CA ASP A 161 -7.11 5.91 -0.19
C ASP A 161 -7.18 6.48 1.24
N PRO A 162 -6.08 7.02 1.78
CA PRO A 162 -5.99 7.46 3.16
C PRO A 162 -7.00 8.55 3.52
N GLY A 163 -7.17 9.56 2.67
CA GLY A 163 -8.04 10.70 2.92
C GLY A 163 -9.53 10.37 2.89
N LYS A 164 -9.91 9.20 2.32
CA LYS A 164 -11.27 8.66 2.41
C LYS A 164 -11.37 7.42 3.30
N SER A 165 -10.27 7.01 3.94
CA SER A 165 -10.22 5.83 4.82
C SER A 165 -10.84 4.58 4.20
N ARG A 166 -10.49 4.30 2.94
CA ARG A 166 -11.01 3.15 2.18
C ARG A 166 -9.91 2.46 1.40
N ALA A 167 -10.11 1.19 1.09
CA ALA A 167 -9.21 0.43 0.23
C ALA A 167 -9.99 -0.58 -0.62
N HIS A 168 -9.37 -1.08 -1.68
CA HIS A 168 -9.84 -2.29 -2.35
C HIS A 168 -8.69 -3.24 -2.64
N ARG A 169 -9.05 -4.52 -2.75
CA ARG A 169 -8.19 -5.60 -3.23
C ARG A 169 -8.89 -6.31 -4.37
N ILE A 170 -8.19 -6.49 -5.49
CA ILE A 170 -8.70 -7.20 -6.66
C ILE A 170 -7.81 -8.40 -6.91
N TRP A 171 -8.36 -9.61 -6.77
CA TRP A 171 -7.73 -10.82 -7.24
C TRP A 171 -8.00 -10.96 -8.74
N LYS A 172 -6.98 -10.73 -9.59
CA LYS A 172 -7.14 -10.64 -11.05
C LYS A 172 -7.42 -11.98 -11.71
N ASP A 173 -6.99 -13.09 -11.10
CA ASP A 173 -7.24 -14.45 -11.58
C ASP A 173 -8.73 -14.80 -11.65
N LYS A 174 -9.53 -14.30 -10.70
CA LYS A 174 -10.98 -14.53 -10.61
C LYS A 174 -11.82 -13.26 -10.77
N ASN A 175 -11.15 -12.13 -11.04
CA ASN A 175 -11.75 -10.79 -11.08
C ASN A 175 -12.63 -10.47 -9.85
N VAL A 176 -12.16 -10.85 -8.65
CA VAL A 176 -12.89 -10.62 -7.39
C VAL A 176 -12.39 -9.33 -6.75
N LYS A 177 -13.21 -8.27 -6.75
CA LYS A 177 -12.98 -7.01 -6.03
C LYS A 177 -13.60 -7.09 -4.63
N THR A 178 -12.81 -6.86 -3.60
CA THR A 178 -13.27 -6.65 -2.22
C THR A 178 -12.90 -5.24 -1.79
N CYS A 179 -13.86 -4.51 -1.21
CA CYS A 179 -13.64 -3.16 -0.68
C CYS A 179 -13.64 -3.19 0.84
N TYR A 180 -12.88 -2.28 1.45
CA TYR A 180 -12.64 -2.23 2.88
C TYR A 180 -12.85 -0.83 3.43
N ASN A 181 -13.41 -0.75 4.64
CA ASN A 181 -13.24 0.41 5.49
C ASN A 181 -11.86 0.31 6.16
N MET A 182 -11.13 1.42 6.20
CA MET A 182 -9.82 1.50 6.83
C MET A 182 -9.92 2.30 8.11
N LYS A 183 -9.14 1.92 9.12
CA LYS A 183 -8.94 2.72 10.33
C LYS A 183 -7.53 3.29 10.33
N VAL A 184 -7.43 4.57 10.68
CA VAL A 184 -6.16 5.28 10.83
C VAL A 184 -5.70 5.17 12.29
N GLU A 185 -4.46 4.72 12.48
CA GLU A 185 -3.81 4.61 13.78
C GLU A 185 -2.57 5.50 13.79
N TYR A 186 -2.56 6.50 14.68
CA TYR A 186 -1.43 7.42 14.85
C TYR A 186 -0.48 6.87 15.91
N LEU A 187 0.67 6.36 15.48
CA LEU A 187 1.64 5.71 16.36
C LEU A 187 2.65 6.70 16.98
N GLY A 188 2.65 7.96 16.53
CA GLY A 188 3.47 9.04 17.08
C GLY A 188 4.84 9.16 16.43
N SER A 189 5.81 9.67 17.17
CA SER A 189 7.19 9.93 16.75
C SER A 189 8.20 9.19 17.62
N CYS A 190 9.42 9.05 17.12
CA CYS A 190 10.58 8.70 17.94
C CYS A 190 11.90 9.06 17.25
N GLY A 191 12.79 9.76 17.96
CA GLY A 191 14.10 10.16 17.42
C GLY A 191 13.98 10.89 16.08
N PHE A 192 14.53 10.29 15.03
CA PHE A 192 14.46 10.83 13.66
C PHE A 192 13.13 10.54 12.94
N VAL A 193 12.29 9.63 13.45
CA VAL A 193 10.93 9.41 12.95
C VAL A 193 10.03 10.48 13.52
N LYS A 194 9.54 11.38 12.68
CA LYS A 194 8.71 12.52 13.07
C LYS A 194 7.22 12.24 13.02
N SER A 195 6.80 11.24 12.25
CA SER A 195 5.43 10.73 12.33
C SER A 195 5.36 9.30 11.80
N ARG A 196 4.57 8.46 12.47
CA ARG A 196 4.24 7.11 12.07
C ARG A 196 2.73 6.89 12.11
N ILE A 197 2.18 6.39 11.02
CA ILE A 197 0.74 6.13 10.89
C ILE A 197 0.54 4.78 10.22
N VAL A 198 -0.44 4.00 10.69
CA VAL A 198 -0.86 2.76 10.04
C VAL A 198 -2.33 2.87 9.66
N LEU A 199 -2.66 2.49 8.43
CA LEU A 199 -4.03 2.34 7.97
C LEU A 199 -4.31 0.88 7.70
N HIS A 200 -5.19 0.27 8.47
CA HIS A 200 -5.53 -1.15 8.32
C HIS A 200 -7.03 -1.37 8.08
N PRO A 201 -7.43 -2.44 7.39
CA PRO A 201 -8.83 -2.83 7.26
C PRO A 201 -9.48 -3.11 8.62
N THR A 202 -10.72 -2.67 8.80
CA THR A 202 -11.57 -3.03 9.96
C THR A 202 -12.77 -3.89 9.59
N GLY A 203 -13.04 -4.03 8.29
CA GLY A 203 -14.15 -4.81 7.77
C GLY A 203 -14.32 -4.60 6.27
N THR A 204 -15.10 -5.47 5.64
CA THR A 204 -15.48 -5.33 4.25
C THR A 204 -16.66 -4.37 4.10
N THR A 205 -16.77 -3.73 2.95
CA THR A 205 -17.88 -2.83 2.60
C THR A 205 -18.24 -2.99 1.12
N ALA A 206 -19.41 -2.49 0.73
CA ALA A 206 -19.83 -2.48 -0.66
C ALA A 206 -18.91 -1.61 -1.52
N CYS A 207 -18.61 -2.08 -2.72
CA CYS A 207 -17.76 -1.38 -3.69
C CYS A 207 -18.55 -0.34 -4.50
N ASN A 208 -19.00 0.73 -3.85
CA ASN A 208 -19.84 1.76 -4.46
C ASN A 208 -19.07 2.96 -5.02
N TRP A 209 -17.80 2.75 -5.35
CA TRP A 209 -16.86 3.79 -5.73
C TRP A 209 -15.80 3.28 -6.72
#